data_AF-A0A6I6SID5-F1
#
_entry.id   AF-A0A6I6SID5-F1
#
_cell.length_a   1.000
_cell.length_b   1.000
_cell.length_c   1.000
_cell.angle_alpha   90.00
_cell.angle_beta   90.00
_cell.angle_gamma   90.00
#
_symmetry.space_group_name_H-M   'P 1'
#
loop_
_entity.id
_entity.type
_entity.pdbx_description
1 polymer ?
#
loop_
_entity_poly.entity_id
_entity_poly.type
_entity_poly.pdbx_seq_one_letter_code
_entity_poly.pdbx_strand_id
1 'polypeptide(L)'
;MTSPRALRRIAATTDVHSSFDNALPMLAHLHAIRPETLIVDCGDFFEGSGYYRLGHGLIETAILKGLYDVIAPGNHGWIHHFDPLVRAITVCANAVDAATGEPLFRRLHTARIGGQRVAITAVVGEQAFHSIPVEQRAGHRVTEPAQALREVMVAHHYEVDSWVVLSHAGFNEDLELAAACSFLDVIFAGHCHSDHYGPVQVGETFVLKGRELGVGYALAEPAPERWTVRTARFPDTTGTAALPAQLASVHDRIEDLRDRLALPVGPIAKPYRGQVLDRRLLLGELATRLHIALGAEAVILNETALRSTQLDDVLTFGDLLTIEPFNNQLVHAHVPETLRNSPRALLDLLAKSAGPLVAEPTPLPPQLPTALTTNYLAESYLDGRTHQAGLRLRQALQQILTEGPHR
;
A
#
# COMPACT_ATOMS: atom_id res chain seq x y z
N MET A 1 2.24 24.14 -25.50
CA MET A 1 1.40 22.94 -25.70
C MET A 1 2.26 21.89 -26.37
N THR A 2 2.59 20.81 -25.65
CA THR A 2 3.28 19.66 -26.24
C THR A 2 2.37 18.99 -27.25
N SER A 3 2.88 18.61 -28.43
CA SER A 3 2.12 17.84 -29.41
C SER A 3 1.51 16.59 -28.77
N PRO A 4 0.28 16.19 -29.14
CA PRO A 4 -0.34 14.98 -28.61
C PRO A 4 0.54 13.76 -28.89
N ARG A 5 0.76 12.92 -27.86
CA ARG A 5 1.56 11.68 -27.96
C ARG A 5 0.84 10.66 -28.84
N ALA A 6 1.57 10.05 -29.76
CA ALA A 6 1.06 8.95 -30.59
C ALA A 6 1.17 7.63 -29.82
N LEU A 7 0.18 7.35 -28.96
CA LEU A 7 0.20 6.20 -28.06
C LEU A 7 0.00 4.89 -28.85
N ARG A 8 0.80 3.89 -28.55
CA ARG A 8 0.79 2.56 -29.15
C ARG A 8 0.42 1.45 -28.17
N ARG A 9 0.58 1.70 -26.87
CA ARG A 9 0.41 0.70 -25.81
C ARG A 9 0.13 1.35 -24.46
N ILE A 10 -0.23 0.50 -23.49
CA ILE A 10 -0.38 0.83 -22.08
C ILE A 10 0.69 0.06 -21.29
N ALA A 11 1.40 0.73 -20.39
CA ALA A 11 2.26 0.10 -19.39
C ALA A 11 1.70 0.42 -18.00
N ALA A 12 1.40 -0.62 -17.23
CA ALA A 12 0.79 -0.53 -15.91
C ALA A 12 1.76 -1.00 -14.82
N THR A 13 2.02 -0.14 -13.83
CA THR A 13 2.61 -0.53 -12.55
C THR A 13 1.53 -0.76 -11.51
N THR A 14 1.90 -1.31 -10.36
CA THR A 14 1.02 -1.51 -9.21
C THR A 14 1.85 -1.71 -7.95
N ASP A 15 1.26 -1.39 -6.79
CA ASP A 15 1.79 -1.72 -5.46
C ASP A 15 3.27 -1.33 -5.32
N VAL A 16 3.62 -0.12 -5.79
CA VAL A 16 5.00 0.39 -5.74
C VAL A 16 5.43 0.63 -4.29
N HIS A 17 4.49 0.94 -3.40
CA HIS A 17 4.70 1.06 -1.95
C HIS A 17 5.89 1.93 -1.53
N SER A 18 6.14 3.00 -2.28
CA SER A 18 7.29 3.87 -2.07
C SER A 18 8.63 3.09 -2.03
N SER A 19 8.73 1.92 -2.67
CA SER A 19 9.93 1.09 -2.70
C SER A 19 10.95 1.68 -3.68
N PHE A 20 11.77 2.59 -3.18
CA PHE A 20 12.70 3.39 -4.00
C PHE A 20 14.18 3.03 -3.83
N ASP A 21 14.50 1.97 -3.09
CA ASP A 21 15.89 1.50 -2.89
C ASP A 21 16.62 1.26 -4.22
N ASN A 22 15.89 0.82 -5.25
CA ASN A 22 16.40 0.70 -6.61
C ASN A 22 15.44 1.33 -7.62
N ALA A 23 15.10 2.60 -7.43
CA ALA A 23 14.13 3.30 -8.27
C ALA A 23 14.63 3.62 -9.70
N LEU A 24 15.95 3.70 -9.91
CA LEU A 24 16.53 4.18 -11.17
C LEU A 24 16.09 3.37 -12.41
N PRO A 25 16.11 2.01 -12.39
CA PRO A 25 15.55 1.20 -13.48
C PRO A 25 14.13 1.57 -13.88
N MET A 26 13.24 1.73 -12.90
CA MET A 26 11.85 2.12 -13.13
C MET A 26 11.77 3.52 -13.75
N LEU A 27 12.41 4.52 -13.11
CA LEU A 27 12.33 5.92 -13.55
C LEU A 27 12.87 6.09 -14.98
N ALA A 28 14.03 5.50 -15.27
CA ALA A 28 14.66 5.60 -16.58
C ALA A 28 13.85 4.86 -17.66
N HIS A 29 13.37 3.65 -17.36
CA HIS A 29 12.59 2.87 -18.31
C HIS A 29 11.25 3.54 -18.64
N LEU A 30 10.49 3.93 -17.62
CA LEU A 30 9.21 4.61 -17.80
C LEU A 30 9.40 5.92 -18.56
N HIS A 31 10.43 6.70 -18.25
CA HIS A 31 10.76 7.90 -19.02
C HIS A 31 11.01 7.58 -20.51
N ALA A 32 11.81 6.56 -20.80
CA ALA A 32 12.18 6.17 -22.16
C ALA A 32 10.97 5.73 -23.01
N ILE A 33 10.02 4.99 -22.43
CA ILE A 33 8.84 4.48 -23.17
C ILE A 33 7.68 5.47 -23.25
N ARG A 34 7.66 6.51 -22.38
CA ARG A 34 6.56 7.49 -22.25
C ARG A 34 6.14 8.15 -23.57
N PRO A 35 7.03 8.54 -24.52
CA PRO A 35 6.61 9.21 -25.75
C PRO A 35 5.55 8.46 -26.57
N GLU A 36 5.53 7.12 -26.50
CA GLU A 36 4.62 6.25 -27.26
C GLU A 36 3.75 5.32 -26.39
N THR A 37 3.82 5.42 -25.06
CA THR A 37 3.15 4.48 -24.13
C THR A 37 2.34 5.25 -23.11
N LEU A 38 1.04 4.94 -22.95
CA LEU A 38 0.24 5.44 -21.83
C LEU A 38 0.72 4.76 -20.55
N ILE A 39 1.22 5.53 -19.59
CA ILE A 39 1.76 4.98 -18.34
C ILE A 39 0.69 5.11 -17.26
N VAL A 40 0.32 3.99 -16.66
CA VAL A 40 -0.75 3.90 -15.67
C VAL A 40 -0.29 3.17 -14.41
N ASP A 41 -1.00 3.38 -13.30
CA ASP A 41 -0.75 2.68 -12.04
C ASP A 41 -2.06 2.15 -11.44
N CYS A 42 -2.02 0.95 -10.86
CA CYS A 42 -3.20 0.26 -10.34
C CYS A 42 -3.43 0.49 -8.84
N GLY A 43 -2.77 1.47 -8.21
CA GLY A 43 -2.94 1.83 -6.81
C GLY A 43 -1.78 1.37 -5.93
N ASP A 44 -1.84 1.78 -4.67
CA ASP A 44 -0.80 1.54 -3.65
C ASP A 44 0.60 2.00 -4.08
N PHE A 45 0.65 3.15 -4.77
CA PHE A 45 1.90 3.80 -5.10
C PHE A 45 2.62 4.39 -3.87
N PHE A 46 1.83 4.82 -2.88
CA PHE A 46 2.26 5.44 -1.63
C PHE A 46 2.35 4.42 -0.49
N GLU A 47 3.04 4.82 0.57
CA GLU A 47 3.20 4.09 1.84
C GLU A 47 3.86 2.71 1.72
N GLY A 48 4.39 2.20 2.83
CA GLY A 48 4.96 0.85 2.88
C GLY A 48 6.48 0.79 2.99
N SER A 49 7.17 1.93 2.90
CA SER A 49 8.62 2.02 3.07
C SER A 49 9.06 3.21 3.95
N GLY A 50 10.34 3.20 4.33
CA GLY A 50 10.99 4.34 5.01
C GLY A 50 11.02 5.62 4.17
N TYR A 51 10.99 5.51 2.84
CA TYR A 51 10.93 6.65 1.94
C TYR A 51 9.66 7.46 2.15
N TYR A 52 8.50 6.80 2.22
CA TYR A 52 7.24 7.47 2.52
C TYR A 52 7.27 8.11 3.92
N ARG A 53 7.81 7.37 4.90
CA ARG A 53 7.80 7.82 6.30
C ARG A 53 8.56 9.13 6.51
N LEU A 54 9.63 9.34 5.74
CA LEU A 54 10.50 10.53 5.80
C LEU A 54 10.15 11.57 4.74
N GLY A 55 9.67 11.14 3.58
CA GLY A 55 9.36 11.97 2.42
C GLY A 55 7.91 12.45 2.36
N HIS A 56 7.01 11.87 3.17
CA HIS A 56 5.61 12.26 3.32
C HIS A 56 4.81 12.32 1.99
N GLY A 57 5.11 11.44 1.03
CA GLY A 57 4.43 11.41 -0.27
C GLY A 57 5.00 12.37 -1.32
N LEU A 58 6.03 13.16 -1.00
CA LEU A 58 6.58 14.17 -1.93
C LEU A 58 7.35 13.55 -3.11
N ILE A 59 8.03 12.43 -2.88
CA ILE A 59 8.77 11.71 -3.94
C ILE A 59 7.76 11.07 -4.88
N GLU A 60 6.79 10.38 -4.29
CA GLU A 60 5.69 9.68 -4.94
C GLU A 60 4.90 10.63 -5.84
N THR A 61 4.44 11.76 -5.29
CA THR A 61 3.73 12.81 -6.03
C THR A 61 4.55 13.34 -7.20
N ALA A 62 5.86 13.54 -7.01
CA ALA A 62 6.74 14.03 -8.07
C ALA A 62 6.93 13.01 -9.19
N ILE A 63 7.06 11.72 -8.86
CA ILE A 63 7.13 10.62 -9.83
C ILE A 63 5.82 10.52 -10.61
N LEU A 64 4.68 10.44 -9.91
CA LEU A 64 3.36 10.33 -10.52
C LEU A 64 3.10 11.48 -11.50
N LYS A 65 3.32 12.73 -11.06
CA LYS A 65 3.18 13.91 -11.91
C LYS A 65 4.13 13.91 -13.12
N GLY A 66 5.35 13.40 -12.96
CA GLY A 66 6.37 13.41 -14.01
C GLY A 66 6.18 12.32 -15.06
N LEU A 67 5.71 11.15 -14.65
CA LEU A 67 5.76 9.92 -15.46
C LEU A 67 4.42 9.28 -15.77
N TYR A 68 3.36 9.54 -15.01
CA TYR A 68 2.09 8.82 -15.12
C TYR A 68 1.02 9.67 -15.82
N ASP A 69 0.09 8.98 -16.48
CA ASP A 69 -1.02 9.60 -17.22
C ASP A 69 -2.36 9.38 -16.53
N VAL A 70 -2.59 8.17 -15.99
CA VAL A 70 -3.83 7.78 -15.31
C VAL A 70 -3.50 6.81 -14.19
N ILE A 71 -4.08 7.01 -13.00
CA ILE A 71 -3.86 6.10 -11.87
C ILE A 71 -5.18 5.71 -11.21
N ALA A 72 -5.20 4.53 -10.58
CA ALA A 72 -6.23 4.13 -9.63
C ALA A 72 -5.80 4.54 -8.20
N PRO A 73 -6.74 4.89 -7.31
CA PRO A 73 -6.47 4.93 -5.89
C PRO A 73 -6.31 3.51 -5.33
N GLY A 74 -5.36 3.34 -4.41
CA GLY A 74 -5.27 2.15 -3.57
C GLY A 74 -5.64 2.43 -2.12
N ASN A 75 -5.60 1.41 -1.26
CA ASN A 75 -5.86 1.60 0.17
C ASN A 75 -4.71 2.32 0.89
N HIS A 76 -3.48 2.12 0.44
CA HIS A 76 -2.33 2.85 0.93
C HIS A 76 -2.25 4.25 0.29
N GLY A 77 -2.18 5.26 1.16
CA GLY A 77 -2.10 6.66 0.75
C GLY A 77 -3.38 7.20 0.13
N TRP A 78 -4.55 6.69 0.55
CA TRP A 78 -5.87 7.15 0.12
C TRP A 78 -5.99 8.68 0.11
N ILE A 79 -5.51 9.35 1.17
CA ILE A 79 -5.55 10.81 1.32
C ILE A 79 -4.76 11.56 0.23
N HIS A 80 -3.70 10.98 -0.32
CA HIS A 80 -2.86 11.64 -1.34
C HIS A 80 -3.60 11.78 -2.67
N HIS A 81 -4.59 10.94 -2.93
CA HIS A 81 -5.41 11.04 -4.15
C HIS A 81 -6.33 12.26 -4.15
N PHE A 82 -6.49 12.95 -3.01
CA PHE A 82 -7.21 14.22 -2.92
C PHE A 82 -6.32 15.45 -3.11
N ASP A 83 -5.00 15.29 -3.15
CA ASP A 83 -4.10 16.37 -3.57
C ASP A 83 -4.44 16.78 -5.03
N PRO A 84 -4.55 18.08 -5.35
CA PRO A 84 -4.98 18.51 -6.68
C PRO A 84 -4.16 17.93 -7.85
N LEU A 85 -2.85 17.72 -7.67
CA LEU A 85 -1.98 17.22 -8.73
C LEU A 85 -2.20 15.73 -8.97
N VAL A 86 -2.34 14.95 -7.90
CA VAL A 86 -2.61 13.50 -7.97
C VAL A 86 -4.05 13.25 -8.42
N ARG A 87 -5.01 14.00 -7.86
CA ARG A 87 -6.43 13.92 -8.20
C ARG A 87 -6.70 14.14 -9.69
N ALA A 88 -5.94 15.03 -10.33
CA ALA A 88 -6.10 15.36 -11.75
C ALA A 88 -5.86 14.16 -12.69
N ILE A 89 -5.04 13.19 -12.26
CA ILE A 89 -4.74 11.96 -13.02
C ILE A 89 -5.40 10.71 -12.40
N THR A 90 -6.09 10.85 -11.27
CA THR A 90 -6.77 9.73 -10.61
C THR A 90 -8.14 9.48 -11.26
N VAL A 91 -8.41 8.22 -11.61
CA VAL A 91 -9.75 7.75 -11.99
C VAL A 91 -10.24 6.71 -11.00
N CYS A 92 -11.54 6.67 -10.75
CA CYS A 92 -12.21 5.61 -9.99
C CYS A 92 -13.71 5.67 -10.22
N ALA A 93 -14.31 4.56 -10.66
CA ALA A 93 -15.72 4.48 -11.01
C ALA A 93 -16.62 4.29 -9.81
N ASN A 94 -16.13 3.63 -8.75
CA ASN A 94 -16.96 3.09 -7.67
C ASN A 94 -16.78 3.79 -6.31
N ALA A 95 -15.83 4.71 -6.16
CA ALA A 95 -15.64 5.49 -4.94
C ALA A 95 -16.52 6.75 -4.93
N VAL A 96 -17.38 6.88 -3.92
CA VAL A 96 -18.39 7.93 -3.81
C VAL A 96 -18.45 8.55 -2.42
N ASP A 97 -18.94 9.78 -2.35
CA ASP A 97 -19.31 10.42 -1.09
C ASP A 97 -20.47 9.66 -0.45
N ALA A 98 -20.35 9.39 0.85
CA ALA A 98 -21.27 8.52 1.58
C ALA A 98 -22.63 9.18 1.84
N ALA A 99 -22.73 10.51 1.83
CA ALA A 99 -23.98 11.22 2.07
C ALA A 99 -24.74 11.50 0.77
N THR A 100 -24.02 11.89 -0.27
CA THR A 100 -24.60 12.38 -1.54
C THR A 100 -24.59 11.34 -2.64
N GLY A 101 -23.68 10.37 -2.60
CA GLY A 101 -23.44 9.43 -3.70
C GLY A 101 -22.70 10.03 -4.89
N GLU A 102 -22.23 11.28 -4.80
CA GLU A 102 -21.42 11.93 -5.83
C GLU A 102 -20.06 11.21 -5.99
N PRO A 103 -19.55 11.06 -7.23
CA PRO A 103 -18.23 10.48 -7.45
C PRO A 103 -17.11 11.29 -6.79
N LEU A 104 -16.21 10.61 -6.08
CA LEU A 104 -15.04 11.27 -5.48
C LEU A 104 -13.98 11.64 -6.52
N PHE A 105 -13.88 10.83 -7.57
CA PHE A 105 -12.89 10.96 -8.64
C PHE A 105 -13.54 10.98 -10.02
N ARG A 106 -12.76 11.35 -11.03
CA ARG A 106 -13.17 11.20 -12.42
C ARG A 106 -13.45 9.71 -12.69
N ARG A 107 -14.61 9.37 -13.25
CA ARG A 107 -14.97 7.95 -13.46
C ARG A 107 -14.32 7.31 -14.70
N LEU A 108 -13.86 8.10 -15.66
CA LEU A 108 -13.37 7.60 -16.95
C LEU A 108 -12.32 8.54 -17.57
N HIS A 109 -11.18 7.99 -17.98
CA HIS A 109 -10.23 8.62 -18.89
C HIS A 109 -10.37 8.01 -20.30
N THR A 110 -10.25 8.81 -21.35
CA THR A 110 -10.28 8.32 -22.74
C THR A 110 -8.99 8.70 -23.46
N ALA A 111 -8.40 7.75 -24.17
CA ALA A 111 -7.17 7.95 -24.92
C ALA A 111 -7.22 7.22 -26.26
N ARG A 112 -6.44 7.68 -27.24
CA ARG A 112 -6.29 6.98 -28.53
C ARG A 112 -5.01 6.16 -28.52
N ILE A 113 -5.12 4.84 -28.57
CA ILE A 113 -4.00 3.89 -28.42
C ILE A 113 -4.02 2.92 -29.60
N GLY A 114 -2.93 2.83 -30.36
CA GLY A 114 -2.88 1.95 -31.54
C GLY A 114 -3.97 2.28 -32.59
N GLY A 115 -4.49 3.51 -32.59
CA GLY A 115 -5.58 3.93 -33.48
C GLY A 115 -7.00 3.75 -32.91
N GLN A 116 -7.18 2.97 -31.84
CA GLN A 116 -8.46 2.72 -31.16
C GLN A 116 -8.75 3.77 -30.08
N ARG A 117 -10.02 4.12 -29.86
CA ARG A 117 -10.46 4.93 -28.72
C ARG A 117 -10.64 4.02 -27.51
N VAL A 118 -9.80 4.16 -26.50
CA VAL A 118 -9.78 3.28 -25.33
C VAL A 118 -10.33 4.04 -24.12
N ALA A 119 -11.30 3.43 -23.44
CA ALA A 119 -11.77 3.80 -22.11
C ALA A 119 -10.83 3.22 -21.05
N ILE A 120 -10.31 4.07 -20.16
CA ILE A 120 -9.53 3.67 -18.99
C ILE A 120 -10.28 4.12 -17.75
N THR A 121 -10.70 3.16 -16.93
CA THR A 121 -11.37 3.41 -15.65
C THR A 121 -10.69 2.61 -14.54
N ALA A 122 -11.16 2.75 -13.31
CA ALA A 122 -10.60 2.02 -12.16
C ALA A 122 -11.67 1.66 -11.14
N VAL A 123 -11.37 0.68 -10.31
CA VAL A 123 -12.21 0.26 -9.18
C VAL A 123 -11.35 -0.08 -7.97
N VAL A 124 -11.93 0.11 -6.78
CA VAL A 124 -11.34 -0.34 -5.50
C VAL A 124 -12.23 -1.43 -4.91
N GLY A 125 -11.62 -2.55 -4.49
CA GLY A 125 -12.36 -3.64 -3.85
C GLY A 125 -12.85 -3.26 -2.46
N GLU A 126 -13.91 -3.92 -1.99
CA GLU A 126 -14.50 -3.67 -0.66
C GLU A 126 -13.50 -3.94 0.47
N GLN A 127 -12.77 -5.06 0.38
CA GLN A 127 -11.74 -5.41 1.37
C GLN A 127 -10.58 -4.41 1.38
N ALA A 128 -10.11 -3.97 0.21
CA ALA A 128 -9.11 -2.91 0.10
C ALA A 128 -9.62 -1.61 0.75
N PHE A 129 -10.82 -1.16 0.38
CA PHE A 129 -11.40 0.07 0.94
C PHE A 129 -11.54 0.02 2.46
N HIS A 130 -11.96 -1.11 3.03
CA HIS A 130 -12.11 -1.25 4.47
C HIS A 130 -10.79 -1.31 5.24
N SER A 131 -9.67 -1.58 4.57
CA SER A 131 -8.33 -1.52 5.15
C SER A 131 -7.76 -0.10 5.26
N ILE A 132 -8.38 0.89 4.59
CA ILE A 132 -8.02 2.30 4.76
C ILE A 132 -8.35 2.74 6.20
N PRO A 133 -7.46 3.49 6.88
CA PRO A 133 -7.73 4.00 8.22
C PRO A 133 -9.06 4.75 8.31
N VAL A 134 -9.82 4.50 9.37
CA VAL A 134 -11.21 4.94 9.51
C VAL A 134 -11.34 6.46 9.34
N GLU A 135 -10.41 7.21 9.92
CA GLU A 135 -10.33 8.67 9.83
C GLU A 135 -10.05 9.18 8.40
N GLN A 136 -9.34 8.40 7.57
CA GLN A 136 -9.01 8.77 6.20
C GLN A 136 -10.15 8.47 5.22
N ARG A 137 -10.96 7.45 5.50
CA ARG A 137 -12.14 7.10 4.68
C ARG A 137 -13.47 7.60 5.25
N ALA A 138 -13.44 8.40 6.32
CA ALA A 138 -14.64 8.97 6.92
C ALA A 138 -15.42 9.80 5.87
N GLY A 139 -16.73 9.54 5.75
CA GLY A 139 -17.58 10.19 4.74
C GLY A 139 -17.46 9.62 3.33
N HIS A 140 -16.66 8.58 3.12
CA HIS A 140 -16.52 7.91 1.82
C HIS A 140 -17.09 6.49 1.88
N ARG A 141 -17.51 5.96 0.74
CA ARG A 141 -17.82 4.53 0.56
C ARG A 141 -17.44 4.07 -0.86
N VAL A 142 -17.34 2.76 -1.04
CA VAL A 142 -17.29 2.15 -2.37
C VAL A 142 -18.62 1.47 -2.69
N THR A 143 -19.02 1.56 -3.96
CA THR A 143 -20.12 0.78 -4.55
C THR A 143 -19.58 -0.51 -5.16
N GLU A 144 -20.45 -1.45 -5.48
CA GLU A 144 -20.06 -2.73 -6.07
C GLU A 144 -19.31 -2.50 -7.40
N PRO A 145 -18.08 -3.02 -7.57
CA PRO A 145 -17.24 -2.76 -8.73
C PRO A 145 -17.90 -3.08 -10.09
N ALA A 146 -18.53 -4.23 -10.25
CA ALA A 146 -19.12 -4.63 -11.53
C ALA A 146 -20.29 -3.72 -11.94
N GLN A 147 -21.13 -3.33 -10.98
CA GLN A 147 -22.21 -2.37 -11.17
C GLN A 147 -21.66 -1.02 -11.62
N ALA A 148 -20.67 -0.48 -10.90
CA ALA A 148 -20.07 0.81 -11.24
C ALA A 148 -19.44 0.82 -12.64
N LEU A 149 -18.77 -0.28 -13.04
CA LEU A 149 -18.21 -0.43 -14.38
C LEU A 149 -19.31 -0.47 -15.46
N ARG A 150 -20.40 -1.18 -15.22
CA ARG A 150 -21.54 -1.23 -16.16
C ARG A 150 -22.19 0.13 -16.34
N GLU A 151 -22.32 0.93 -15.29
CA GLU A 151 -22.86 2.29 -15.38
C GLU A 151 -21.98 3.18 -16.28
N VAL A 152 -20.66 3.15 -16.08
CA VAL A 152 -19.71 3.89 -16.93
C VAL A 152 -19.77 3.37 -18.37
N MET A 153 -19.89 2.05 -18.56
CA MET A 153 -20.04 1.44 -19.89
C MET A 153 -21.29 1.92 -20.61
N VAL A 154 -22.45 1.85 -19.98
CA VAL A 154 -23.71 2.31 -20.59
C VAL A 154 -23.61 3.78 -21.00
N ALA A 155 -22.98 4.63 -20.18
CA ALA A 155 -22.83 6.04 -20.46
C ALA A 155 -21.87 6.36 -21.64
N HIS A 156 -20.88 5.51 -21.92
CA HIS A 156 -19.79 5.86 -22.85
C HIS A 156 -19.51 4.83 -23.97
N HIS A 157 -20.24 3.72 -24.04
CA HIS A 157 -19.96 2.64 -25.01
C HIS A 157 -19.98 3.08 -26.49
N TYR A 158 -20.70 4.15 -26.83
CA TYR A 158 -20.71 4.70 -28.20
C TYR A 158 -19.50 5.60 -28.51
N GLU A 159 -18.70 5.96 -27.50
CA GLU A 159 -17.57 6.88 -27.62
C GLU A 159 -16.22 6.15 -27.72
N VAL A 160 -16.18 4.87 -27.34
CA VAL A 160 -14.95 4.08 -27.23
C VAL A 160 -15.08 2.74 -27.97
N ASP A 161 -13.94 2.21 -28.38
CA ASP A 161 -13.81 0.94 -29.09
C ASP A 161 -13.33 -0.19 -28.15
N SER A 162 -12.77 0.14 -26.99
CA SER A 162 -12.16 -0.82 -26.05
C SER A 162 -12.20 -0.32 -24.60
N TRP A 163 -12.22 -1.24 -23.64
CA TRP A 163 -12.34 -1.01 -22.19
C TRP A 163 -11.18 -1.63 -21.40
N VAL A 164 -10.46 -0.77 -20.67
CA VAL A 164 -9.35 -1.12 -19.78
C VAL A 164 -9.66 -0.68 -18.36
N VAL A 165 -9.45 -1.58 -17.39
CA VAL A 165 -9.66 -1.31 -15.96
C VAL A 165 -8.33 -1.39 -15.22
N LEU A 166 -8.08 -0.37 -14.40
CA LEU A 166 -7.05 -0.37 -13.37
C LEU A 166 -7.72 -0.81 -12.06
N SER A 167 -7.56 -2.06 -11.67
CA SER A 167 -8.26 -2.61 -10.51
C SER A 167 -7.36 -2.66 -9.28
N HIS A 168 -7.90 -2.18 -8.17
CA HIS A 168 -7.34 -2.33 -6.84
C HIS A 168 -8.26 -3.19 -5.96
N ALA A 169 -8.76 -4.29 -6.51
CA ALA A 169 -9.63 -5.24 -5.81
C ALA A 169 -8.90 -6.51 -5.35
N GLY A 170 -7.88 -6.94 -6.10
CA GLY A 170 -7.20 -8.21 -5.90
C GLY A 170 -7.38 -9.11 -7.12
N PHE A 171 -6.37 -9.95 -7.41
CA PHE A 171 -6.27 -10.71 -8.66
C PHE A 171 -7.40 -11.73 -8.79
N ASN A 172 -7.82 -12.37 -7.69
CA ASN A 172 -8.91 -13.35 -7.74
C ASN A 172 -10.26 -12.65 -7.96
N GLU A 173 -10.48 -11.54 -7.26
CA GLU A 173 -11.63 -10.66 -7.43
C GLU A 173 -11.70 -10.12 -8.86
N ASP A 174 -10.54 -9.85 -9.48
CA ASP A 174 -10.45 -9.41 -10.87
C ASP A 174 -10.80 -10.51 -11.89
N LEU A 175 -10.57 -11.79 -11.57
CA LEU A 175 -11.06 -12.89 -12.40
C LEU A 175 -12.60 -12.98 -12.36
N GLU A 176 -13.19 -12.79 -11.17
CA GLU A 176 -14.64 -12.74 -11.01
C GLU A 176 -15.23 -11.51 -11.72
N LEU A 177 -14.56 -10.36 -11.60
CA LEU A 177 -14.94 -9.12 -12.27
C LEU A 177 -14.88 -9.26 -13.80
N ALA A 178 -13.85 -9.91 -14.34
CA ALA A 178 -13.75 -10.21 -15.77
C ALA A 178 -14.90 -11.11 -16.26
N ALA A 179 -15.27 -12.13 -15.47
CA ALA A 179 -16.42 -12.99 -15.79
C ALA A 179 -17.74 -12.22 -15.73
N ALA A 180 -17.89 -11.32 -14.75
CA ALA A 180 -19.10 -10.52 -14.57
C ALA A 180 -19.21 -9.37 -15.60
N CYS A 181 -18.11 -8.84 -16.11
CA CYS A 181 -18.06 -7.72 -17.06
C CYS A 181 -17.36 -8.11 -18.36
N SER A 182 -18.00 -8.98 -19.14
CA SER A 182 -17.46 -9.51 -20.41
C SER A 182 -17.21 -8.48 -21.53
N PHE A 183 -17.53 -7.20 -21.30
CA PHE A 183 -17.22 -6.11 -22.23
C PHE A 183 -15.82 -5.53 -22.02
N LEU A 184 -15.12 -5.94 -20.96
CA LEU A 184 -13.76 -5.51 -20.66
C LEU A 184 -12.77 -6.25 -21.56
N ASP A 185 -11.75 -5.55 -22.03
CA ASP A 185 -10.67 -6.16 -22.81
C ASP A 185 -9.47 -6.50 -21.93
N VAL A 186 -9.09 -5.60 -21.02
CA VAL A 186 -7.92 -5.75 -20.15
C VAL A 186 -8.22 -5.26 -18.74
N ILE A 187 -7.86 -6.05 -17.74
CA ILE A 187 -7.80 -5.65 -16.33
C ILE A 187 -6.34 -5.71 -15.89
N PHE A 188 -5.80 -4.56 -15.50
CA PHE A 188 -4.54 -4.50 -14.77
C PHE A 188 -4.83 -4.58 -13.28
N ALA A 189 -4.38 -5.65 -12.64
CA ALA A 189 -4.70 -6.00 -11.25
C ALA A 189 -3.63 -5.47 -10.27
N GLY A 190 -4.08 -5.07 -9.07
CA GLY A 190 -3.27 -4.66 -7.92
C GLY A 190 -3.76 -5.25 -6.59
N HIS A 191 -3.43 -4.61 -5.46
CA HIS A 191 -3.86 -4.90 -4.08
C HIS A 191 -3.36 -6.21 -3.47
N CYS A 192 -3.65 -7.35 -4.09
CA CYS A 192 -3.26 -8.63 -3.54
C CYS A 192 -1.77 -8.86 -3.77
N HIS A 193 -0.97 -9.11 -2.73
CA HIS A 193 0.44 -9.52 -2.86
C HIS A 193 0.58 -10.97 -3.36
N SER A 194 -0.24 -11.36 -4.35
CA SER A 194 -0.20 -12.69 -4.93
C SER A 194 1.00 -12.82 -5.87
N ASP A 195 1.61 -14.01 -5.86
CA ASP A 195 2.64 -14.39 -6.86
C ASP A 195 2.04 -14.60 -8.26
N HIS A 196 0.75 -14.32 -8.44
CA HIS A 196 0.04 -14.50 -9.70
C HIS A 196 0.07 -13.20 -10.51
N TYR A 197 0.99 -13.15 -11.48
CA TYR A 197 1.15 -11.99 -12.36
C TYR A 197 0.32 -12.08 -13.65
N GLY A 198 -0.22 -13.26 -13.98
CA GLY A 198 -0.87 -13.51 -15.26
C GLY A 198 0.12 -13.50 -16.45
N PRO A 199 -0.36 -13.36 -17.70
CA PRO A 199 -1.76 -13.09 -18.05
C PRO A 199 -2.66 -14.32 -17.88
N VAL A 200 -3.88 -14.10 -17.40
CA VAL A 200 -4.99 -15.07 -17.38
C VAL A 200 -6.10 -14.54 -18.26
N GLN A 201 -6.69 -15.40 -19.08
CA GLN A 201 -7.81 -15.03 -19.94
C GLN A 201 -9.12 -15.56 -19.36
N VAL A 202 -10.09 -14.66 -19.15
CA VAL A 202 -11.45 -14.99 -18.70
C VAL A 202 -12.42 -14.54 -19.78
N GLY A 203 -12.94 -15.50 -20.56
CA GLY A 203 -13.70 -15.18 -21.78
C GLY A 203 -12.84 -14.40 -22.77
N GLU A 204 -13.23 -13.15 -23.03
CA GLU A 204 -12.52 -12.25 -23.95
C GLU A 204 -11.57 -11.28 -23.23
N THR A 205 -11.63 -11.21 -21.90
CA THR A 205 -10.86 -10.28 -21.07
C THR A 205 -9.53 -10.88 -20.65
N PHE A 206 -8.45 -10.10 -20.73
CA PHE A 206 -7.16 -10.44 -20.12
C PHE A 206 -7.01 -9.81 -18.74
N VAL A 207 -6.61 -10.60 -17.74
CA VAL A 207 -6.26 -10.14 -16.39
C VAL A 207 -4.76 -10.37 -16.18
N LEU A 208 -4.03 -9.31 -15.84
CA LEU A 208 -2.60 -9.37 -15.59
C LEU A 208 -2.15 -8.31 -14.60
N LYS A 209 -1.00 -8.54 -14.00
CA LYS A 209 -0.46 -7.73 -12.92
C LYS A 209 1.03 -7.45 -13.13
N GLY A 210 1.44 -6.21 -12.90
CA GLY A 210 2.85 -5.83 -12.87
C GLY A 210 3.56 -6.41 -11.64
N ARG A 211 4.89 -6.55 -11.69
CA ARG A 211 5.66 -6.91 -10.49
C ARG A 211 5.72 -5.71 -9.54
N GLU A 212 5.37 -5.96 -8.29
CA GLU A 212 5.25 -4.97 -7.22
C GLU A 212 6.58 -4.31 -6.84
N LEU A 213 6.54 -3.34 -5.92
CA LEU A 213 7.70 -2.73 -5.28
C LEU A 213 8.67 -2.08 -6.28
N GLY A 214 8.13 -1.59 -7.40
CA GLY A 214 8.92 -0.97 -8.47
C GLY A 214 9.82 -1.96 -9.22
N VAL A 215 9.54 -3.27 -9.19
CA VAL A 215 10.36 -4.31 -9.85
C VAL A 215 9.98 -4.51 -11.32
N GLY A 216 8.73 -4.26 -11.69
CA GLY A 216 8.29 -4.46 -13.06
C GLY A 216 6.94 -3.84 -13.38
N TYR A 217 6.38 -4.23 -14.53
CA TYR A 217 5.17 -3.68 -15.08
C TYR A 217 4.44 -4.71 -15.95
N ALA A 218 3.15 -4.47 -16.16
CA ALA A 218 2.33 -5.14 -17.15
C ALA A 218 2.21 -4.27 -18.41
N LEU A 219 2.12 -4.89 -19.59
CA LEU A 219 2.04 -4.21 -20.87
C LEU A 219 0.84 -4.74 -21.64
N ALA A 220 0.07 -3.84 -22.27
CA ALA A 220 -0.97 -4.18 -23.23
C ALA A 220 -0.83 -3.34 -24.51
N GLU A 221 -0.79 -3.99 -25.67
CA GLU A 221 -0.73 -3.34 -26.98
C GLU A 221 -1.94 -3.78 -27.82
N PRO A 222 -2.72 -2.86 -28.45
CA PRO A 222 -3.79 -3.24 -29.35
C PRO A 222 -3.25 -4.04 -30.55
N ALA A 223 -3.90 -5.15 -30.89
CA ALA A 223 -3.65 -5.91 -32.12
C ALA A 223 -4.97 -6.05 -32.92
N PRO A 224 -4.92 -6.52 -34.19
CA PRO A 224 -6.06 -6.48 -35.10
C PRO A 224 -7.32 -7.20 -34.60
N GLU A 225 -7.16 -8.29 -33.85
CA GLU A 225 -8.28 -9.09 -33.34
C GLU A 225 -8.52 -8.88 -31.84
N ARG A 226 -7.47 -8.66 -31.05
CA ARG A 226 -7.50 -8.48 -29.57
C ARG A 226 -6.28 -7.71 -29.09
N TRP A 227 -6.18 -7.48 -27.77
CA TRP A 227 -4.96 -6.99 -27.13
C TRP A 227 -3.88 -8.08 -27.03
N THR A 228 -2.63 -7.68 -27.17
CA THR A 228 -1.47 -8.49 -26.78
C THR A 228 -0.98 -8.03 -25.42
N VAL A 229 -0.82 -8.97 -24.48
CA VAL A 229 -0.51 -8.66 -23.08
C VAL A 229 0.69 -9.45 -22.58
N ARG A 230 1.51 -8.83 -21.73
CA ARG A 230 2.65 -9.49 -21.08
C ARG A 230 3.10 -8.75 -19.82
N THR A 231 3.84 -9.43 -18.97
CA THR A 231 4.53 -8.83 -17.81
C THR A 231 6.03 -8.76 -18.05
N ALA A 232 6.69 -7.72 -17.58
CA ALA A 232 8.13 -7.56 -17.67
C ALA A 232 8.72 -7.02 -16.35
N ARG A 233 10.02 -7.28 -16.13
CA ARG A 233 10.81 -6.56 -15.13
C ARG A 233 11.34 -5.27 -15.74
N PHE A 234 11.58 -4.25 -14.91
CA PHE A 234 12.38 -3.13 -15.38
C PHE A 234 13.79 -3.63 -15.72
N PRO A 235 14.36 -3.19 -16.85
CA PRO A 235 15.71 -3.60 -17.24
C PRO A 235 16.71 -3.01 -16.25
N ASP A 236 17.74 -3.79 -15.91
CA ASP A 236 18.85 -3.28 -15.11
C ASP A 236 19.48 -2.10 -15.85
N THR A 237 19.38 -0.91 -15.28
CA THR A 237 20.07 0.26 -15.79
C THR A 237 21.42 0.35 -15.09
N THR A 238 22.50 0.25 -15.85
CA THR A 238 23.79 0.77 -15.39
C THR A 238 23.63 2.29 -15.19
N GLY A 239 24.29 2.87 -14.17
CA GLY A 239 24.09 4.24 -13.67
C GLY A 239 24.37 5.41 -14.64
N THR A 240 24.27 5.18 -15.96
CA THR A 240 24.50 6.14 -17.06
C THR A 240 23.21 6.56 -17.78
N ALA A 241 22.03 6.06 -17.39
CA ALA A 241 20.77 6.51 -17.98
C ALA A 241 20.51 7.98 -17.60
N ALA A 242 20.62 8.90 -18.57
CA ALA A 242 20.39 10.31 -18.33
C ALA A 242 18.90 10.57 -18.06
N LEU A 243 18.55 10.77 -16.79
CA LEU A 243 17.23 11.23 -16.40
C LEU A 243 17.04 12.69 -16.81
N PRO A 244 15.83 13.10 -17.26
CA PRO A 244 15.53 14.51 -17.42
C PRO A 244 15.64 15.23 -16.07
N ALA A 245 15.97 16.53 -16.09
CA ALA A 245 16.28 17.30 -14.88
C ALA A 245 15.24 17.15 -13.74
N GLN A 246 13.96 17.04 -14.09
CA GLN A 246 12.87 16.83 -13.13
C GLN A 246 13.00 15.49 -12.39
N LEU A 247 13.29 14.40 -13.12
CA LEU A 247 13.48 13.07 -12.53
C LEU A 247 14.84 12.91 -11.87
N ALA A 248 15.86 13.64 -12.34
CA ALA A 248 17.15 13.72 -11.67
C ALA A 248 16.99 14.30 -10.24
N SER A 249 16.24 15.39 -10.08
CA SER A 249 15.97 15.96 -8.75
C SER A 249 15.17 15.01 -7.85
N VAL A 250 14.27 14.20 -8.41
CA VAL A 250 13.55 13.17 -7.66
C VAL A 250 14.51 12.06 -7.21
N HIS A 251 15.38 11.61 -8.11
CA HIS A 251 16.41 10.63 -7.82
C HIS A 251 17.36 11.12 -6.72
N ASP A 252 17.83 12.37 -6.76
CA ASP A 252 18.69 12.95 -5.73
C ASP A 252 18.02 12.94 -4.34
N ARG A 253 16.70 13.18 -4.27
CA ARG A 253 15.94 13.07 -3.01
C ARG A 253 15.81 11.64 -2.53
N ILE A 254 15.68 10.68 -3.44
CA ILE A 254 15.68 9.26 -3.11
C ILE A 254 17.05 8.89 -2.52
N GLU A 255 18.16 9.34 -3.12
CA GLU A 255 19.50 9.07 -2.59
C GLU A 255 19.71 9.70 -1.20
N ASP A 256 19.30 10.96 -0.98
CA ASP A 256 19.36 11.59 0.35
C ASP A 256 18.58 10.81 1.43
N LEU A 257 17.37 10.35 1.09
CA LEU A 257 16.61 9.51 2.00
C LEU A 257 17.25 8.13 2.18
N ARG A 258 17.85 7.54 1.14
CA ARG A 258 18.57 6.27 1.26
C ARG A 258 19.73 6.39 2.25
N ASP A 259 20.52 7.45 2.16
CA ASP A 259 21.63 7.72 3.08
C ASP A 259 21.13 7.84 4.53
N ARG A 260 20.00 8.53 4.73
CA ARG A 260 19.37 8.66 6.05
C ARG A 260 18.83 7.32 6.59
N LEU A 261 18.27 6.48 5.72
CA LEU A 261 17.79 5.15 6.09
C LEU A 261 18.95 4.22 6.43
N ALA A 262 20.09 4.35 5.74
CA ALA A 262 21.31 3.59 6.00
C ALA A 262 22.06 4.00 7.27
N LEU A 263 21.64 5.07 7.97
CA LEU A 263 22.30 5.51 9.20
C LEU A 263 22.29 4.40 10.26
N PRO A 264 23.45 4.05 10.83
CA PRO A 264 23.54 3.00 11.84
C PRO A 264 22.93 3.48 13.15
N VAL A 265 22.08 2.63 13.74
CA VAL A 265 21.48 2.81 15.05
C VAL A 265 22.33 2.12 16.13
N GLY A 266 22.83 0.92 15.85
CA GLY A 266 23.70 0.17 16.76
C GLY A 266 23.85 -1.30 16.37
N PRO A 267 24.78 -2.05 17.00
CA PRO A 267 24.93 -3.49 16.76
C PRO A 267 23.67 -4.24 17.18
N ILE A 268 23.19 -5.16 16.32
CA ILE A 268 21.98 -5.94 16.58
C ILE A 268 22.24 -6.93 17.72
N ALA A 269 21.29 -7.06 18.65
CA ALA A 269 21.35 -8.01 19.75
C ALA A 269 21.42 -9.46 19.25
N LYS A 270 22.22 -10.31 19.93
CA LYS A 270 22.47 -11.70 19.53
C LYS A 270 21.23 -12.52 19.14
N PRO A 271 20.06 -12.42 19.82
CA PRO A 271 18.87 -13.20 19.44
C PRO A 271 18.28 -12.82 18.08
N TYR A 272 18.67 -11.71 17.47
CA TYR A 272 18.10 -11.20 16.22
C TYR A 272 19.11 -11.05 15.09
N ARG A 273 20.41 -11.18 15.40
CA ARG A 273 21.51 -10.91 14.46
C ARG A 273 21.59 -11.96 13.36
N GLY A 274 21.74 -11.50 12.11
CA GLY A 274 22.03 -12.36 10.96
C GLY A 274 20.88 -13.29 10.55
N GLN A 275 19.65 -12.98 10.94
CA GLN A 275 18.48 -13.83 10.66
C GLN A 275 17.23 -13.02 10.36
N VAL A 276 16.21 -13.69 9.81
CA VAL A 276 14.88 -13.11 9.64
C VAL A 276 14.28 -12.87 11.01
N LEU A 277 13.78 -11.65 11.23
CA LEU A 277 13.18 -11.24 12.48
C LEU A 277 11.92 -12.08 12.80
N ASP A 278 11.97 -12.78 13.93
CA ASP A 278 10.81 -13.38 14.58
C ASP A 278 10.04 -12.30 15.35
N ARG A 279 8.88 -11.93 14.80
CA ARG A 279 7.99 -10.90 15.36
C ARG A 279 7.42 -11.30 16.71
N ARG A 280 7.07 -12.57 16.87
CA ARG A 280 6.41 -13.06 18.09
C ARG A 280 7.40 -13.08 19.24
N LEU A 281 8.64 -13.51 18.98
CA LEU A 281 9.73 -13.42 19.95
C LEU A 281 9.96 -11.97 20.39
N LEU A 282 10.13 -11.05 19.43
CA LEU A 282 10.38 -9.63 19.73
C LEU A 282 9.23 -8.97 20.51
N LEU A 283 7.98 -9.25 20.13
CA LEU A 283 6.83 -8.74 20.87
C LEU A 283 6.68 -9.36 22.26
N GLY A 284 7.03 -10.64 22.44
CA GLY A 284 7.06 -11.30 23.74
C GLY A 284 8.03 -10.63 24.71
N GLU A 285 9.27 -10.42 24.26
CA GLU A 285 10.27 -9.69 25.04
C GLU A 285 9.83 -8.26 25.35
N LEU A 286 9.24 -7.58 24.37
CA LEU A 286 8.71 -6.23 24.55
C LEU A 286 7.57 -6.20 25.56
N ALA A 287 6.57 -7.08 25.45
CA ALA A 287 5.43 -7.14 26.36
C ALA A 287 5.89 -7.38 27.79
N THR A 288 6.82 -8.31 27.99
CA THR A 288 7.47 -8.59 29.29
C THR A 288 8.15 -7.34 29.86
N ARG A 289 8.97 -6.68 29.04
CA ARG A 289 9.69 -5.47 29.46
C ARG A 289 8.75 -4.32 29.79
N LEU A 290 7.71 -4.10 28.99
CA LEU A 290 6.73 -3.04 29.23
C LEU A 290 5.90 -3.32 30.49
N HIS A 291 5.49 -4.57 30.71
CA HIS A 291 4.77 -4.99 31.91
C HIS A 291 5.59 -4.69 33.18
N ILE A 292 6.87 -5.06 33.19
CA ILE A 292 7.77 -4.85 34.33
C ILE A 292 8.18 -3.37 34.49
N ALA A 293 8.62 -2.73 33.41
CA ALA A 293 9.25 -1.40 33.49
C ALA A 293 8.24 -0.25 33.63
N LEU A 294 7.07 -0.36 33.02
CA LEU A 294 6.01 0.65 33.13
C LEU A 294 4.97 0.30 34.21
N GLY A 295 5.05 -0.91 34.80
CA GLY A 295 4.08 -1.37 35.80
C GLY A 295 2.65 -1.51 35.25
N ALA A 296 2.51 -1.71 33.94
CA ALA A 296 1.19 -1.86 33.31
C ALA A 296 0.53 -3.17 33.76
N GLU A 297 -0.72 -3.14 34.22
CA GLU A 297 -1.44 -4.34 34.71
C GLU A 297 -1.51 -5.46 33.66
N ALA A 298 -1.65 -5.07 32.39
CA ALA A 298 -1.51 -5.95 31.25
C ALA A 298 -0.95 -5.20 30.05
N VAL A 299 -0.24 -5.92 29.19
CA VAL A 299 0.21 -5.49 27.87
C VAL A 299 -0.41 -6.41 26.83
N ILE A 300 -1.03 -5.86 25.78
CA ILE A 300 -1.61 -6.63 24.67
C ILE A 300 -1.14 -6.01 23.36
N LEU A 301 -0.42 -6.78 22.55
CA LEU A 301 0.14 -6.34 21.27
C LEU A 301 -0.21 -7.33 20.16
N ASN A 302 -0.56 -6.84 18.98
CA ASN A 302 -0.80 -7.64 17.79
C ASN A 302 0.50 -7.87 17.00
N GLU A 303 0.74 -9.11 16.56
CA GLU A 303 1.91 -9.48 15.73
C GLU A 303 1.95 -8.72 14.41
N THR A 304 0.77 -8.37 13.87
CA THR A 304 0.62 -7.58 12.65
C THR A 304 1.09 -6.14 12.80
N ALA A 305 1.35 -5.65 14.02
CA ALA A 305 2.00 -4.36 14.23
C ALA A 305 3.47 -4.34 13.75
N LEU A 306 4.10 -5.53 13.63
CA LEU A 306 5.45 -5.69 13.13
C LEU A 306 5.48 -6.40 11.77
N ARG A 307 6.50 -6.10 10.97
CA ARG A 307 6.88 -6.87 9.77
C ARG A 307 8.15 -7.67 10.05
N SER A 308 8.24 -8.86 9.46
CA SER A 308 9.48 -9.63 9.44
C SER A 308 10.39 -9.08 8.34
N THR A 309 11.68 -8.96 8.64
CA THR A 309 12.71 -8.57 7.69
C THR A 309 13.99 -9.32 8.01
N GLN A 310 14.84 -9.53 7.02
CA GLN A 310 16.21 -9.99 7.26
C GLN A 310 16.95 -8.89 8.03
N LEU A 311 17.67 -9.28 9.07
CA LEU A 311 18.54 -8.41 9.85
C LEU A 311 19.99 -8.88 9.74
N ASP A 312 20.91 -7.92 9.58
CA ASP A 312 22.34 -8.19 9.48
C ASP A 312 23.02 -8.01 10.85
N ASP A 313 24.22 -7.40 10.88
CA ASP A 313 25.01 -7.18 12.09
C ASP A 313 24.71 -5.84 12.78
N VAL A 314 24.34 -4.83 12.00
CA VAL A 314 24.07 -3.46 12.46
C VAL A 314 22.63 -3.10 12.12
N LEU A 315 21.90 -2.62 13.12
CA LEU A 315 20.55 -2.13 12.95
C LEU A 315 20.65 -0.75 12.31
N THR A 316 20.02 -0.56 11.17
CA THR A 316 19.90 0.75 10.52
C THR A 316 18.59 1.43 10.90
N PHE A 317 18.50 2.72 10.63
CA PHE A 317 17.23 3.43 10.80
C PHE A 317 16.15 2.89 9.84
N GLY A 318 16.54 2.50 8.63
CA GLY A 318 15.70 1.83 7.64
C GLY A 318 15.12 0.51 8.15
N ASP A 319 15.91 -0.30 8.84
CA ASP A 319 15.42 -1.55 9.46
C ASP A 319 14.31 -1.27 10.47
N LEU A 320 14.49 -0.27 11.34
CA LEU A 320 13.46 0.14 12.31
C LEU A 320 12.17 0.61 11.61
N LEU A 321 12.29 1.33 10.48
CA LEU A 321 11.14 1.75 9.67
C LEU A 321 10.46 0.58 8.97
N THR A 322 11.22 -0.44 8.56
CA THR A 322 10.71 -1.65 7.93
C THR A 322 9.98 -2.54 8.94
N ILE A 323 10.55 -2.73 10.14
CA ILE A 323 9.99 -3.55 11.22
C ILE A 323 8.67 -2.97 11.73
N GLU A 324 8.60 -1.64 11.96
CA GLU A 324 7.41 -0.95 12.48
C GLU A 324 7.02 0.20 11.53
N PRO A 325 6.34 -0.06 10.41
CA PRO A 325 6.07 0.96 9.40
C PRO A 325 4.95 1.93 9.81
N PHE A 326 4.10 1.54 10.75
CA PHE A 326 2.83 2.22 11.07
C PHE A 326 2.99 3.41 12.04
N ASN A 327 4.16 3.58 12.63
CA ASN A 327 4.43 4.64 13.60
C ASN A 327 3.49 4.59 14.82
N ASN A 328 3.21 3.38 15.31
CA ASN A 328 2.37 3.16 16.47
C ASN A 328 2.92 3.85 17.73
N GLN A 329 2.00 4.40 18.50
CA GLN A 329 2.24 4.86 19.87
C GLN A 329 1.81 3.79 20.85
N LEU A 330 2.54 3.65 21.96
CA LEU A 330 2.07 2.88 23.10
C LEU A 330 1.13 3.74 23.95
N VAL A 331 -0.05 3.20 24.26
CA VAL A 331 -1.11 3.90 25.00
C VAL A 331 -1.76 2.96 25.99
N HIS A 332 -2.27 3.50 27.10
CA HIS A 332 -3.17 2.76 27.97
C HIS A 332 -4.59 2.90 27.44
N ALA A 333 -5.23 1.79 27.08
CA ALA A 333 -6.58 1.76 26.52
C ALA A 333 -7.62 1.29 27.54
N HIS A 334 -8.85 1.79 27.42
CA HIS A 334 -9.99 1.28 28.18
C HIS A 334 -10.48 -0.03 27.56
N VAL A 335 -10.61 -1.08 28.39
CA VAL A 335 -11.26 -2.31 27.95
C VAL A 335 -12.77 -2.08 27.99
N PRO A 336 -13.51 -2.48 26.92
CA PRO A 336 -14.96 -2.39 26.88
C PRO A 336 -15.62 -3.00 28.11
N GLU A 337 -16.59 -2.31 28.70
CA GLU A 337 -17.22 -2.74 29.96
C GLU A 337 -17.75 -4.18 29.89
N THR A 338 -18.28 -4.58 28.73
CA THR A 338 -18.76 -5.93 28.42
C THR A 338 -17.67 -7.00 28.43
N LEU A 339 -16.39 -6.63 28.32
CA LEU A 339 -15.24 -7.53 28.20
C LEU A 339 -14.29 -7.48 29.41
N ARG A 340 -14.43 -6.51 30.32
CA ARG A 340 -13.52 -6.31 31.47
C ARG A 340 -13.39 -7.53 32.38
N ASN A 341 -14.46 -8.30 32.52
CA ASN A 341 -14.52 -9.51 33.36
C ASN A 341 -14.34 -10.80 32.53
N SER A 342 -13.95 -10.68 31.25
CA SER A 342 -13.77 -11.83 30.35
C SER A 342 -12.54 -11.65 29.45
N PRO A 343 -11.32 -11.64 30.02
CA PRO A 343 -10.09 -11.41 29.25
C PRO A 343 -9.88 -12.39 28.09
N ARG A 344 -10.37 -13.63 28.21
CA ARG A 344 -10.32 -14.60 27.11
C ARG A 344 -11.16 -14.16 25.91
N ALA A 345 -12.39 -13.69 26.15
CA ALA A 345 -13.27 -13.19 25.09
C ALA A 345 -12.69 -11.92 24.44
N LEU A 346 -12.03 -11.07 25.23
CA LEU A 346 -11.28 -9.92 24.72
C LEU A 346 -10.17 -10.35 23.74
N LEU A 347 -9.32 -11.30 24.15
CA LEU A 347 -8.25 -11.81 23.30
C LEU A 347 -8.78 -12.49 22.03
N ASP A 348 -9.87 -13.26 22.12
CA ASP A 348 -10.49 -13.90 20.95
C ASP A 348 -11.03 -12.87 19.94
N LEU A 349 -11.68 -11.81 20.44
CA LEU A 349 -12.18 -10.70 19.61
C LEU A 349 -11.04 -9.97 18.91
N LEU A 350 -10.00 -9.59 19.67
CA LEU A 350 -8.84 -8.89 19.14
C LEU A 350 -8.07 -9.78 18.14
N ALA A 351 -7.91 -11.07 18.42
CA ALA A 351 -7.18 -12.00 17.56
C ALA A 351 -7.90 -12.21 16.22
N LYS A 352 -9.23 -12.30 16.26
CA LYS A 352 -10.06 -12.40 15.06
C LYS A 352 -9.97 -11.14 14.19
N SER A 353 -9.81 -9.97 14.80
CA SER A 353 -9.93 -8.68 14.11
C SER A 353 -8.58 -8.11 13.66
N ALA A 354 -7.53 -8.30 14.46
CA ALA A 354 -6.20 -7.73 14.24
C ALA A 354 -5.11 -8.79 13.99
N GLY A 355 -5.46 -10.09 14.02
CA GLY A 355 -4.52 -11.20 13.87
C GLY A 355 -3.87 -11.65 15.18
N PRO A 356 -2.85 -12.53 15.11
CA PRO A 356 -2.23 -13.13 16.29
C PRO A 356 -1.74 -12.11 17.32
N LEU A 357 -1.86 -12.45 18.60
CA LEU A 357 -1.55 -11.56 19.72
C LEU A 357 -0.44 -12.12 20.61
N VAL A 358 0.24 -11.19 21.28
CA VAL A 358 1.07 -11.41 22.46
C VAL A 358 0.44 -10.65 23.62
N ALA A 359 0.34 -11.30 24.78
CA ALA A 359 -0.19 -10.70 25.99
C ALA A 359 0.71 -11.01 27.19
N GLU A 360 0.83 -10.06 28.12
CA GLU A 360 1.56 -10.22 29.37
C GLU A 360 0.83 -9.52 30.51
N PRO A 361 0.59 -10.16 31.68
CA PRO A 361 0.96 -11.54 32.00
C PRO A 361 0.06 -12.56 31.28
N THR A 362 0.54 -13.79 31.16
CA THR A 362 -0.27 -14.92 30.69
C THR A 362 -0.47 -15.94 31.83
N PRO A 363 -1.71 -16.14 32.35
CA PRO A 363 -2.98 -15.52 31.91
C PRO A 363 -3.14 -14.07 32.38
N LEU A 364 -3.99 -13.32 31.66
CA LEU A 364 -4.36 -11.95 32.02
C LEU A 364 -5.15 -11.89 33.35
N PRO A 365 -5.12 -10.76 34.08
CA PRO A 365 -5.91 -10.56 35.29
C PRO A 365 -7.41 -10.76 35.05
N PRO A 366 -8.16 -11.35 36.01
CA PRO A 366 -9.59 -11.68 35.84
C PRO A 366 -10.48 -10.45 35.67
N GLN A 367 -10.04 -9.30 36.21
CA GLN A 367 -10.62 -7.99 35.96
C GLN A 367 -9.57 -7.12 35.30
N LEU A 368 -9.87 -6.62 34.11
CA LEU A 368 -8.95 -5.81 33.33
C LEU A 368 -9.64 -4.53 32.84
N PRO A 369 -9.62 -3.44 33.63
CA PRO A 369 -10.25 -2.18 33.23
C PRO A 369 -9.44 -1.45 32.15
N THR A 370 -8.12 -1.64 32.14
CA THR A 370 -7.20 -1.02 31.17
C THR A 370 -6.12 -1.98 30.74
N ALA A 371 -5.59 -1.80 29.54
CA ALA A 371 -4.42 -2.52 29.05
C ALA A 371 -3.49 -1.57 28.29
N LEU A 372 -2.17 -1.76 28.42
CA LEU A 372 -1.19 -1.09 27.57
C LEU A 372 -1.17 -1.78 26.19
N THR A 373 -1.33 -1.01 25.13
CA THR A 373 -1.43 -1.52 23.76
C THR A 373 -0.99 -0.45 22.75
N THR A 374 -1.12 -0.74 21.45
CA THR A 374 -0.91 0.26 20.39
C THR A 374 -2.12 1.17 20.26
N ASN A 375 -1.92 2.41 19.82
CA ASN A 375 -3.04 3.31 19.52
C ASN A 375 -4.00 2.72 18.47
N TYR A 376 -3.49 1.93 17.52
CA TYR A 376 -4.31 1.21 16.55
C TYR A 376 -5.35 0.28 17.20
N LEU A 377 -4.91 -0.61 18.11
CA LEU A 377 -5.84 -1.51 18.80
C LEU A 377 -6.80 -0.73 19.70
N ALA A 378 -6.29 0.32 20.37
CA ALA A 378 -7.08 1.17 21.24
C ALA A 378 -8.23 1.88 20.50
N GLU A 379 -7.97 2.42 19.31
CA GLU A 379 -8.90 3.23 18.54
C GLU A 379 -9.84 2.38 17.67
N SER A 380 -9.39 1.19 17.24
CA SER A 380 -10.14 0.33 16.32
C SER A 380 -11.04 -0.68 17.02
N TYR A 381 -10.63 -1.20 18.19
CA TYR A 381 -11.27 -2.38 18.81
C TYR A 381 -11.53 -2.27 20.31
N LEU A 382 -11.09 -1.19 20.96
CA LEU A 382 -11.29 -0.94 22.38
C LEU A 382 -12.10 0.36 22.58
N ASP A 383 -12.38 0.72 23.84
CA ASP A 383 -13.12 1.95 24.19
C ASP A 383 -12.20 3.19 24.18
N GLY A 384 -11.30 3.26 23.19
CA GLY A 384 -10.33 4.34 23.05
C GLY A 384 -9.21 4.33 24.10
N ARG A 385 -8.48 5.45 24.12
CA ARG A 385 -7.28 5.65 24.96
C ARG A 385 -7.58 6.44 26.22
N THR A 386 -7.01 6.00 27.34
CA THR A 386 -6.98 6.73 28.61
C THR A 386 -5.93 7.84 28.59
N HIS A 387 -4.69 7.51 28.21
CA HIS A 387 -3.55 8.42 28.08
C HIS A 387 -2.43 7.78 27.26
N GLN A 388 -1.51 8.60 26.74
CA GLN A 388 -0.31 8.15 26.05
C GLN A 388 0.74 7.68 27.06
N ALA A 389 1.45 6.59 26.76
CA ALA A 389 2.56 6.11 27.58
C ALA A 389 3.86 6.92 27.36
N GLY A 390 3.84 7.93 26.48
CA GLY A 390 4.99 8.77 26.17
C GLY A 390 6.09 8.10 25.34
N LEU A 391 5.86 6.87 24.88
CA LEU A 391 6.82 6.05 24.13
C LEU A 391 6.23 5.57 22.80
N ARG A 392 7.00 5.70 21.71
CA ARG A 392 6.63 5.06 20.44
C ARG A 392 7.03 3.59 20.45
N LEU A 393 6.24 2.75 19.77
CA LEU A 393 6.54 1.32 19.65
C LEU A 393 7.96 1.10 19.10
N ARG A 394 8.33 1.80 18.03
CA ARG A 394 9.67 1.76 17.43
C ARG A 394 10.81 2.05 18.41
N GLN A 395 10.64 3.04 19.29
CA GLN A 395 11.67 3.37 20.28
C GLN A 395 11.83 2.23 21.28
N ALA A 396 10.72 1.59 21.70
CA ALA A 396 10.77 0.44 22.57
C ALA A 396 11.42 -0.78 21.91
N LEU A 397 11.14 -1.02 20.62
CA LEU A 397 11.76 -2.09 19.84
C LEU A 397 13.27 -1.88 19.66
N GLN A 398 13.69 -0.65 19.35
CA GLN A 398 15.11 -0.30 19.24
C GLN A 398 15.89 -0.72 20.50
N GLN A 399 15.32 -0.49 21.68
CA GLN A 399 15.98 -0.83 22.95
C GLN A 399 16.15 -2.33 23.20
N ILE A 400 15.42 -3.18 22.47
CA ILE A 400 15.53 -4.64 22.54
C ILE A 400 16.46 -5.14 21.42
N LEU A 401 16.37 -4.51 20.26
CA LEU A 401 17.10 -4.91 19.07
C LEU A 401 18.59 -4.55 19.08
N THR A 402 19.05 -3.63 19.94
CA THR A 402 20.47 -3.23 20.00
C THR A 402 21.20 -3.73 21.26
N GLU A 403 22.49 -4.07 21.14
CA GLU A 403 23.32 -4.45 22.31
C GLU A 403 23.69 -3.23 23.20
N GLY A 404 23.65 -3.43 24.53
CA GLY A 404 24.24 -2.55 25.55
C GLY A 404 23.23 -1.73 26.39
N PRO A 405 23.64 -1.24 27.58
CA PRO A 405 22.86 -0.22 28.30
C PRO A 405 23.00 1.10 27.54
N HIS A 406 21.86 1.71 27.18
CA HIS A 406 21.86 2.99 26.48
C HIS A 406 22.57 4.07 27.30
N ARG A 407 23.39 4.88 26.62
CA ARG A 407 23.80 6.20 27.11
C ARG A 407 22.69 7.22 26.92
#